data_AF-A0A2V9YXJ0-F1
#
_entry.id   AF-A0A2V9YXJ0-F1
#
_cell.length_a   1.000
_cell.length_b   1.000
_cell.length_c   1.000
_cell.angle_alpha   90.00
_cell.angle_beta   90.00
_cell.angle_gamma   90.00
#
_symmetry.space_group_name_H-M   'P 1'
#
loop_
_entity.id
_entity.type
_entity.pdbx_description
1 polymer ?
#
loop_
_entity_poly.entity_id
_entity_poly.type
_entity_poly.pdbx_seq_one_letter_code
_entity_poly.pdbx_strand_id
1 'polypeptide(L)'
;MRFALSTNNFLLVSAALICSALPAFSESLYIKKQQETIHVRLIAREAPAAASAFSQNVDSYLVELVDKHGDEHLARLSFRFLPYESPIPEELRDYEIVLTFRATRDRDCDASAAQLAAHPLQYSSDAPQIRVLKPSSSLPCYVATAKDYKGSKRNHHAKAVRNESQSDESKVLAKRE
;
A
#
# COMPACT_ATOMS: atom_id res chain seq x y z
N MET A 1 46.31 -66.20 -1.87
CA MET A 1 46.90 -64.90 -1.52
C MET A 1 46.28 -63.82 -2.40
N ARG A 2 46.06 -62.62 -1.84
CA ARG A 2 45.46 -61.40 -2.43
C ARG A 2 46.14 -61.01 -3.76
N PHE A 3 45.55 -60.32 -4.74
CA PHE A 3 45.07 -58.92 -4.71
C PHE A 3 44.06 -58.59 -5.84
N ALA A 4 43.34 -57.49 -5.63
CA ALA A 4 42.28 -56.87 -6.43
C ALA A 4 42.76 -56.13 -7.70
N LEU A 5 41.81 -55.80 -8.59
CA LEU A 5 41.59 -54.50 -9.28
C LEU A 5 40.57 -54.75 -10.40
N SER A 6 39.32 -54.28 -10.27
CA SER A 6 38.87 -52.93 -10.66
C SER A 6 38.97 -52.68 -12.16
N THR A 7 37.82 -52.61 -12.83
CA THR A 7 37.38 -51.47 -13.65
C THR A 7 36.03 -51.79 -14.29
N ASN A 8 34.96 -51.42 -13.59
CA ASN A 8 33.60 -51.38 -14.13
C ASN A 8 33.28 -49.89 -14.33
N ASN A 9 33.64 -49.32 -15.48
CA ASN A 9 33.49 -47.88 -15.73
C ASN A 9 33.45 -47.57 -17.23
N PHE A 10 32.47 -48.10 -17.96
CA PHE A 10 32.30 -47.73 -19.37
C PHE A 10 30.85 -47.51 -19.82
N LEU A 11 29.88 -47.44 -18.90
CA LEU A 11 28.46 -47.32 -19.27
C LEU A 11 27.68 -46.21 -18.56
N LEU A 12 28.35 -45.28 -17.85
CA LEU A 12 27.69 -44.19 -17.13
C LEU A 12 28.01 -42.78 -17.65
N VAL A 13 28.64 -42.65 -18.82
CA VAL A 13 29.01 -41.32 -19.37
C VAL A 13 28.06 -40.85 -20.49
N SER A 14 27.22 -41.71 -21.04
CA SER A 14 26.34 -41.35 -22.18
C SER A 14 24.95 -40.83 -21.81
N ALA A 15 24.53 -40.88 -20.54
CA ALA A 15 23.20 -40.43 -20.11
C ALA A 15 23.15 -38.97 -19.58
N ALA A 16 24.29 -38.28 -19.47
CA ALA A 16 24.36 -36.93 -18.88
C ALA A 16 24.44 -35.79 -19.93
N LEU A 17 24.22 -36.09 -21.21
CA LEU A 17 24.44 -35.13 -22.31
C LEU A 17 23.16 -34.75 -23.09
N ILE A 18 21.99 -35.08 -22.56
CA ILE A 18 20.70 -34.69 -23.15
C ILE A 18 19.81 -34.08 -22.05
N CYS A 19 20.26 -32.99 -21.43
CA CYS A 19 19.39 -32.18 -20.56
C CYS A 19 19.83 -30.70 -20.51
N SER A 20 20.35 -30.16 -21.61
CA SER A 20 20.79 -28.76 -21.70
C SER A 20 20.07 -27.93 -22.77
N ALA A 21 18.99 -28.45 -23.36
CA ALA A 21 18.29 -27.78 -24.46
C ALA A 21 16.77 -27.64 -24.23
N LEU A 22 16.31 -27.64 -22.98
CA LEU A 22 15.03 -27.02 -22.68
C LEU A 22 15.35 -25.56 -22.33
N PRO A 23 14.99 -24.57 -23.16
CA PRO A 23 14.85 -23.22 -22.64
C PRO A 23 13.98 -23.31 -21.39
N ALA A 24 14.55 -22.89 -20.25
CA ALA A 24 13.78 -22.61 -19.07
C ALA A 24 12.86 -21.44 -19.42
N PHE A 25 11.75 -21.72 -20.09
CA PHE A 25 10.64 -20.81 -20.21
C PHE A 25 10.04 -20.71 -18.80
N SER A 26 10.60 -19.79 -18.00
CA SER A 26 9.82 -19.22 -16.93
C SER A 26 8.68 -18.47 -17.63
N GLU A 27 7.56 -19.14 -17.84
CA GLU A 27 6.28 -18.46 -17.98
C GLU A 27 6.04 -17.75 -16.65
N SER A 28 6.64 -16.57 -16.52
CA SER A 28 6.15 -15.54 -15.63
C SER A 28 4.73 -15.29 -16.10
N LEU A 29 3.76 -15.98 -15.48
CA LEU A 29 2.35 -15.65 -15.57
C LEU A 29 2.24 -14.19 -15.14
N TYR A 30 2.30 -13.28 -16.13
CA TYR A 30 2.11 -11.87 -15.95
C TYR A 30 0.63 -11.70 -15.62
N ILE A 31 0.29 -11.89 -14.34
CA ILE A 31 -1.03 -11.55 -13.83
C ILE A 31 -1.12 -10.04 -14.02
N LYS A 32 -1.86 -9.64 -15.07
CA LYS A 32 -2.12 -8.24 -15.35
C LYS A 32 -2.82 -7.67 -14.13
N LYS A 33 -2.08 -6.92 -13.30
CA LYS A 33 -2.64 -6.29 -12.11
C LYS A 33 -3.78 -5.38 -12.57
N GLN A 34 -4.99 -5.65 -12.07
CA GLN A 34 -6.19 -4.92 -12.49
C GLN A 34 -6.20 -3.54 -11.84
N GLN A 35 -6.39 -2.49 -12.64
CA GLN A 35 -6.64 -1.14 -12.13
C GLN A 35 -8.10 -1.01 -11.72
N GLU A 36 -8.33 -0.42 -10.56
CA GLU A 36 -9.66 -0.09 -10.04
C GLU A 36 -9.72 1.38 -9.60
N THR A 37 -10.92 1.95 -9.65
CA THR A 37 -11.13 3.32 -9.17
C THR A 37 -11.36 3.27 -7.66
N ILE A 38 -10.51 3.97 -6.91
CA ILE A 38 -10.63 4.12 -5.46
C ILE A 38 -10.88 5.57 -5.09
N HIS A 39 -11.64 5.77 -4.02
CA HIS A 39 -11.84 7.05 -3.38
C HIS A 39 -11.22 6.99 -1.99
N VAL A 40 -10.39 7.97 -1.65
CA VAL A 40 -9.60 7.92 -0.42
C VAL A 40 -9.58 9.26 0.30
N ARG A 41 -9.54 9.24 1.62
CA ARG A 41 -9.15 10.38 2.46
C ARG A 41 -7.73 10.15 2.97
N LEU A 42 -6.90 11.18 2.90
CA LEU A 42 -5.53 11.11 3.42
C LEU A 42 -5.56 11.31 4.93
N ILE A 43 -5.04 10.35 5.69
CA ILE A 43 -4.95 10.43 7.15
C ILE A 43 -3.58 10.90 7.58
N ALA A 44 -2.54 10.31 6.99
CA ALA A 44 -1.17 10.69 7.27
C ALA A 44 -0.27 10.37 6.07
N ARG A 45 0.82 11.13 5.95
CA ARG A 45 1.93 10.85 5.04
C ARG A 45 3.08 10.21 5.82
N GLU A 46 3.62 9.12 5.31
CA GLU A 46 4.89 8.57 5.80
C GLU A 46 6.02 9.53 5.39
N ALA A 47 7.02 9.73 6.26
CA ALA A 47 8.17 10.56 5.91
C ALA A 47 8.76 10.13 4.55
N PRO A 48 8.84 11.05 3.57
CA PRO A 48 9.26 10.70 2.23
C PRO A 48 10.72 10.27 2.24
N ALA A 49 11.04 9.26 1.41
CA ALA A 49 12.42 9.00 1.06
C ALA A 49 13.02 10.22 0.33
N ALA A 50 14.36 10.32 0.30
CA ALA A 50 15.02 11.37 -0.45
C ALA A 50 14.57 11.35 -1.92
N ALA A 51 14.03 12.47 -2.40
CA ALA A 51 13.57 12.57 -3.77
C ALA A 51 14.77 12.45 -4.74
N SER A 52 14.56 11.69 -5.81
CA SER A 52 15.52 11.50 -6.89
C SER A 52 15.10 12.33 -8.10
N ALA A 53 16.07 12.96 -8.76
CA ALA A 53 15.89 13.62 -10.05
C ALA A 53 16.06 12.63 -11.23
N PHE A 54 16.48 11.39 -10.97
CA PHE A 54 16.85 10.40 -11.98
C PHE A 54 15.95 9.17 -11.99
N SER A 55 15.08 9.03 -10.99
CA SER A 55 14.16 7.92 -10.86
C SER A 55 12.79 8.40 -10.39
N GLN A 56 11.82 7.51 -10.48
CA GLN A 56 10.49 7.76 -9.95
C GLN A 56 10.55 7.96 -8.44
N ASN A 57 9.86 8.99 -7.97
CA ASN A 57 9.66 9.28 -6.56
C ASN A 57 8.43 8.55 -6.04
N VAL A 58 8.43 8.28 -4.73
CA VAL A 58 7.35 7.56 -4.06
C VAL A 58 7.00 8.30 -2.78
N ASP A 59 5.75 8.74 -2.69
CA ASP A 59 5.14 9.14 -1.44
C ASP A 59 4.20 8.04 -0.95
N SER A 60 4.32 7.67 0.31
CA SER A 60 3.44 6.68 0.93
C SER A 60 2.51 7.34 1.94
N TYR A 61 1.24 6.95 1.90
CA TYR A 61 0.20 7.53 2.75
C TYR A 61 -0.60 6.44 3.45
N LEU A 62 -0.98 6.74 4.70
CA LEU A 62 -2.09 6.07 5.37
C LEU A 62 -3.39 6.72 4.90
N VAL A 63 -4.31 5.91 4.40
CA VAL A 63 -5.55 6.38 3.84
C VAL A 63 -6.75 5.60 4.35
N GLU A 64 -7.89 6.26 4.35
CA GLU A 64 -9.19 5.64 4.53
C GLU A 64 -9.82 5.48 3.15
N LEU A 65 -10.19 4.25 2.79
CA LEU A 65 -11.00 3.96 1.62
C LEU A 65 -12.43 4.42 1.89
N VAL A 66 -12.95 5.26 1.00
CA VAL A 66 -14.34 5.69 1.01
C VAL A 66 -15.09 4.79 0.04
N ASP A 67 -15.75 3.77 0.56
CA ASP A 67 -16.58 2.90 -0.24
C ASP A 67 -18.00 3.50 -0.43
N LYS A 68 -18.86 2.81 -1.18
CA LYS A 68 -20.25 3.26 -1.41
C LYS A 68 -21.21 2.90 -0.27
N HIS A 69 -20.79 2.01 0.63
CA HIS A 69 -21.64 1.47 1.70
C HIS A 69 -21.38 2.14 3.06
N GLY A 70 -20.38 3.01 3.14
CA GLY A 70 -19.93 3.66 4.37
C GLY A 70 -18.97 2.82 5.20
N ASP A 71 -18.48 1.68 4.69
CA ASP A 71 -17.48 0.87 5.37
C ASP A 71 -16.10 1.53 5.21
N GLU A 72 -15.59 2.06 6.32
CA GLU A 72 -14.28 2.70 6.38
C GLU A 72 -13.19 1.63 6.53
N HIS A 73 -12.39 1.46 5.48
CA HIS A 73 -11.27 0.52 5.47
C HIS A 73 -9.94 1.26 5.36
N LEU A 74 -9.03 0.98 6.29
CA LEU A 74 -7.69 1.55 6.25
C LEU A 74 -6.83 0.83 5.21
N ALA A 75 -6.06 1.61 4.46
CA ALA A 75 -5.18 1.13 3.41
C ALA A 75 -3.91 1.97 3.34
N ARG A 76 -2.93 1.46 2.60
CA ARG A 76 -1.73 2.20 2.22
C ARG A 76 -1.84 2.64 0.77
N LEU A 77 -1.56 3.92 0.50
CA LEU A 77 -1.44 4.43 -0.86
C LEU A 77 0.04 4.71 -1.17
N SER A 78 0.59 4.02 -2.15
CA SER A 78 1.91 4.29 -2.73
C SER A 78 1.72 5.14 -3.99
N PHE A 79 1.91 6.45 -3.83
CA PHE A 79 1.78 7.42 -4.91
C PHE A 79 3.12 7.65 -5.59
N ARG A 80 3.15 7.38 -6.88
CA ARG A 80 4.34 7.36 -7.72
C ARG A 80 4.33 8.53 -8.69
N PHE A 81 5.41 9.29 -8.74
CA PHE A 81 5.50 10.45 -9.63
C PHE A 81 6.92 10.62 -10.14
N LEU A 82 7.04 11.11 -11.38
CA LEU A 82 8.32 11.44 -11.97
C LEU A 82 8.83 12.79 -11.46
N PRO A 83 10.13 13.11 -11.60
CA PRO A 83 10.69 14.38 -11.10
C PRO A 83 10.03 15.65 -11.65
N TYR A 84 9.42 15.56 -12.83
CA TYR A 84 8.68 16.65 -13.48
C TYR A 84 7.17 16.59 -13.25
N GLU A 85 6.67 15.54 -12.58
CA GLU A 85 5.29 15.43 -12.14
C GLU A 85 5.19 15.90 -10.69
N SER A 86 4.10 16.58 -10.36
CA SER A 86 3.89 17.06 -8.99
C SER A 86 3.48 15.92 -8.06
N PRO A 87 3.98 15.89 -6.80
CA PRO A 87 3.39 15.06 -5.74
C PRO A 87 1.96 15.52 -5.43
N ILE A 88 1.27 14.82 -4.53
CA ILE A 88 -0.02 15.31 -4.02
C ILE A 88 0.22 16.65 -3.29
N PRO A 89 -0.41 17.75 -3.77
CA PRO A 89 -0.29 19.07 -3.15
C PRO A 89 -0.67 19.03 -1.68
N GLU A 90 -0.02 19.84 -0.85
CA GLU A 90 -0.23 19.83 0.60
C GLU A 90 -1.67 20.26 0.97
N GLU A 91 -2.26 21.15 0.18
CA GLU A 91 -3.64 21.63 0.33
C GLU A 91 -4.68 20.54 0.05
N LEU A 92 -4.28 19.48 -0.64
CA LEU A 92 -5.11 18.30 -0.90
C LEU A 92 -4.88 17.19 0.15
N ARG A 93 -3.95 17.38 1.09
CA ARG A 93 -3.71 16.47 2.24
C ARG A 93 -4.54 16.85 3.45
N ASP A 94 -5.77 17.28 3.20
CA ASP A 94 -6.77 17.55 4.23
C ASP A 94 -7.74 16.35 4.31
N TYR A 95 -8.09 15.93 5.53
CA TYR A 95 -8.96 14.76 5.73
C TYR A 95 -10.37 14.95 5.18
N GLU A 96 -10.88 16.18 5.10
CA GLU A 96 -12.19 16.49 4.52
C GLU A 96 -12.21 16.32 2.99
N ILE A 97 -11.04 16.17 2.36
CA ILE A 97 -10.91 16.03 0.91
C ILE A 97 -10.85 14.55 0.53
N VAL A 98 -11.79 14.14 -0.31
CA VAL A 98 -11.80 12.82 -0.94
C VAL A 98 -11.05 12.92 -2.27
N LEU A 99 -9.96 12.18 -2.39
CA LEU A 99 -9.17 12.04 -3.61
C LEU A 99 -9.61 10.81 -4.39
N THR A 100 -9.63 10.91 -5.71
CA THR A 100 -10.00 9.80 -6.60
C THR A 100 -8.80 9.38 -7.45
N PHE A 101 -8.51 8.08 -7.46
CA PHE A 101 -7.40 7.48 -8.21
C PHE A 101 -7.86 6.27 -9.02
N ARG A 102 -7.17 5.98 -10.12
CA ARG A 102 -7.12 4.63 -10.70
C ARG A 102 -5.92 3.87 -10.13
N ALA A 103 -6.13 3.12 -9.08
CA ALA A 103 -5.06 2.43 -8.38
C ALA A 103 -5.03 0.95 -8.70
N THR A 104 -3.89 0.33 -8.47
CA THR A 104 -3.68 -1.11 -8.60
C THR A 104 -3.42 -1.70 -7.23
N ARG A 105 -4.15 -2.75 -6.85
CA ARG A 105 -3.86 -3.50 -5.62
C ARG A 105 -2.54 -4.25 -5.76
N ASP A 106 -1.61 -4.01 -4.85
CA ASP A 106 -0.29 -4.64 -4.88
C ASP A 106 0.06 -5.29 -3.54
N ARG A 107 -0.01 -6.63 -3.50
CA ARG A 107 0.23 -7.42 -2.28
C ARG A 107 1.67 -7.33 -1.79
N ASP A 108 2.61 -7.03 -2.70
CA ASP A 108 4.03 -6.99 -2.36
C ASP A 108 4.40 -5.75 -1.53
N CYS A 109 3.57 -4.70 -1.56
CA CYS A 109 3.76 -3.49 -0.75
C CYS A 109 2.82 -3.37 0.45
N ASP A 110 2.08 -4.42 0.76
CA ASP A 110 1.28 -4.50 1.97
C ASP A 110 2.17 -4.24 3.19
N ALA A 111 1.66 -3.43 4.10
CA ALA A 111 2.35 -3.08 5.33
C ALA A 111 1.53 -3.55 6.52
N SER A 112 2.19 -3.99 7.58
CA SER A 112 1.53 -4.12 8.87
C SER A 112 1.39 -2.75 9.53
N ALA A 113 0.39 -2.62 10.38
CA ALA A 113 0.26 -1.49 11.29
C ALA A 113 1.56 -1.16 12.05
N ALA A 114 2.26 -2.20 12.51
CA ALA A 114 3.51 -2.04 13.24
C ALA A 114 4.63 -1.43 12.37
N GLN A 115 4.71 -1.81 11.09
CA GLN A 115 5.66 -1.21 10.14
C GLN A 115 5.34 0.26 9.89
N LEU A 116 4.06 0.62 9.82
CA LEU A 116 3.65 2.00 9.63
C LEU A 116 3.94 2.86 10.87
N ALA A 117 3.67 2.34 12.07
CA ALA A 117 3.96 3.02 13.33
C ALA A 117 5.46 3.20 13.62
N ALA A 118 6.32 2.43 12.95
CA ALA A 118 7.77 2.55 13.07
C ALA A 118 8.35 3.78 12.33
N HIS A 119 7.57 4.39 11.43
CA HIS A 119 7.99 5.57 10.66
C HIS A 119 7.31 6.83 11.22
N PRO A 120 7.99 7.99 11.19
CA PRO A 120 7.35 9.24 11.54
C PRO A 120 6.23 9.55 10.53
N LEU A 121 5.02 9.76 11.06
CA LEU A 121 3.82 10.06 10.30
C LEU A 121 3.48 11.55 10.41
N GLN A 122 3.30 12.21 9.28
CA GLN A 122 2.77 13.57 9.20
C GLN A 122 1.26 13.50 8.97
N TYR A 123 0.48 13.71 10.04
CA TYR A 123 -0.98 13.63 9.99
C TYR A 123 -1.60 14.82 9.24
N SER A 124 -2.67 14.52 8.51
CA SER A 124 -3.56 15.51 7.90
C SER A 124 -4.34 16.28 8.97
N SER A 125 -4.75 17.51 8.66
CA SER A 125 -5.66 18.31 9.49
C SER A 125 -6.94 17.54 9.78
N ASP A 126 -7.38 17.58 11.03
CA ASP A 126 -8.65 17.00 11.51
C ASP A 126 -8.84 15.49 11.31
N ALA A 127 -7.80 14.81 10.83
CA ALA A 127 -7.76 13.37 10.65
C ALA A 127 -7.87 12.68 12.02
N PRO A 128 -8.65 11.59 12.13
CA PRO A 128 -8.67 10.80 13.34
C PRO A 128 -7.25 10.31 13.63
N GLN A 129 -6.78 10.57 14.85
CA GLN A 129 -5.53 10.01 15.32
C GLN A 129 -5.75 8.51 15.47
N ILE A 130 -5.24 7.72 14.53
CA ILE A 130 -5.41 6.27 14.57
C ILE A 130 -4.45 5.70 15.61
N ARG A 131 -4.80 5.86 16.90
CA ARG A 131 -4.09 5.24 18.02
C ARG A 131 -4.32 3.71 18.09
N VAL A 132 -5.01 3.11 17.11
CA VAL A 132 -5.68 1.80 17.26
C VAL A 132 -5.54 0.94 16.00
N LEU A 133 -4.39 0.91 15.36
CA LEU A 133 -4.09 -0.21 14.47
C LEU A 133 -3.53 -1.36 15.32
N LYS A 134 -4.16 -2.53 15.26
CA LYS A 134 -3.59 -3.74 15.88
C LYS A 134 -2.25 -4.03 15.20
N PRO A 135 -1.16 -4.32 15.93
CA PRO A 135 0.16 -4.55 15.33
C PRO A 135 0.17 -5.56 14.17
N SER A 136 -0.74 -6.55 14.21
CA SER A 136 -0.89 -7.60 13.19
C SER A 136 -1.88 -7.28 12.06
N SER A 137 -2.58 -6.14 12.07
CA SER A 137 -3.50 -5.81 10.98
C SER A 137 -2.70 -5.47 9.72
N SER A 138 -2.96 -6.21 8.65
CA SER A 138 -2.41 -5.94 7.32
C SER A 138 -3.16 -4.78 6.69
N LEU A 139 -2.43 -3.78 6.22
CA LEU A 139 -2.95 -2.66 5.44
C LEU A 139 -2.79 -3.00 3.95
N PRO A 140 -3.89 -3.19 3.22
CA PRO A 140 -3.80 -3.42 1.78
C PRO A 140 -3.15 -2.22 1.09
N CYS A 141 -2.17 -2.50 0.24
CA CYS A 141 -1.46 -1.46 -0.50
C CYS A 141 -2.05 -1.26 -1.90
N TYR A 142 -2.26 0.01 -2.23
CA TYR A 142 -2.73 0.51 -3.51
C TYR A 142 -1.65 1.37 -4.15
N VAL A 143 -1.32 1.08 -5.40
CA VAL A 143 -0.31 1.80 -6.16
C VAL A 143 -1.00 2.66 -7.21
N ALA A 144 -0.72 3.96 -7.18
CA ALA A 144 -1.23 4.91 -8.17
C ALA A 144 -0.10 5.82 -8.65
N THR A 145 -0.15 6.25 -9.90
CA THR A 145 0.77 7.27 -10.44
C THR A 145 0.12 8.65 -10.50
N ALA A 146 0.91 9.69 -10.73
CA ALA A 146 0.37 11.04 -10.98
C ALA A 146 -0.67 11.07 -12.11
N LYS A 147 -0.49 10.26 -13.16
CA LYS A 147 -1.45 10.12 -14.28
C LYS A 147 -2.75 9.42 -13.89
N ASP A 148 -2.71 8.66 -12.81
CA ASP A 148 -3.87 7.93 -12.30
C ASP A 148 -4.76 8.76 -11.40
N TYR A 149 -4.30 9.92 -10.95
CA TYR A 149 -5.14 10.89 -10.26
C TYR A 149 -6.28 11.35 -11.16
N LYS A 150 -7.50 11.43 -10.59
CA LYS A 150 -8.72 11.81 -11.32
C LYS A 150 -9.38 13.07 -10.77
N GLY A 151 -8.98 13.53 -9.59
CA GLY A 151 -9.48 14.75 -8.99
C GLY A 151 -9.81 14.58 -7.52
N SER A 152 -10.28 15.68 -6.93
CA SER A 152 -10.64 15.79 -5.52
C SER A 152 -12.05 16.35 -5.37
N LYS A 153 -12.72 16.00 -4.28
CA LYS A 153 -13.98 16.61 -3.85
C LYS A 153 -13.93 16.83 -2.35
N ARG A 154 -14.33 18.02 -1.89
CA ARG A 154 -14.49 18.28 -0.46
C ARG A 154 -15.80 17.64 0.02
N ASN A 155 -15.74 16.84 1.07
CA ASN A 155 -16.91 16.21 1.65
C ASN A 155 -17.47 17.06 2.80
N HIS A 156 -18.52 17.82 2.54
CA HIS A 156 -19.17 18.67 3.55
C HIS A 156 -19.93 17.87 4.64
N HIS A 157 -20.16 16.56 4.46
CA HIS A 157 -20.90 15.72 5.42
C HIS A 157 -20.07 15.23 6.62
N ALA A 158 -18.73 15.25 6.55
CA ALA A 158 -17.87 14.79 7.65
C ALA A 158 -18.06 15.63 8.94
N LYS A 159 -18.52 16.88 8.82
CA LYS A 159 -18.82 17.75 9.97
C LYS A 159 -20.10 17.38 10.72
N ALA A 160 -21.09 16.76 10.07
CA ALA A 160 -22.41 16.54 10.68
C ALA A 160 -22.41 15.36 11.67
N VAL A 161 -21.79 14.23 11.30
CA VAL A 161 -21.77 13.00 12.11
C VAL A 161 -20.95 13.16 13.39
N ARG A 162 -19.89 13.99 13.37
CA ARG A 162 -19.01 14.21 14.53
C ARG A 162 -19.67 15.08 15.61
N ASN A 163 -20.55 16.02 15.24
CA ASN A 163 -21.29 16.83 16.21
C ASN A 163 -22.30 16.01 17.04
N GLU A 164 -22.84 14.93 16.50
CA GLU A 164 -23.73 14.02 17.24
C GLU A 164 -22.95 13.13 18.21
N SER A 165 -21.84 12.53 17.77
CA SER A 165 -21.00 11.65 18.61
C SER A 165 -20.37 12.39 19.80
N GLN A 166 -19.95 13.65 19.60
CA GLN A 166 -19.37 14.48 20.66
C GLN A 166 -20.42 15.04 21.64
N SER A 167 -21.68 15.14 21.19
CA SER A 167 -22.83 15.48 22.06
C SER A 167 -23.19 14.34 23.02
N ASP A 168 -23.06 13.09 22.58
CA ASP A 168 -23.37 11.92 23.41
C ASP A 168 -22.30 11.63 24.47
N GLU A 169 -21.00 11.77 24.18
CA GLU A 169 -19.95 11.65 25.20
C GLU A 169 -20.07 12.71 26.30
N SER A 170 -20.43 13.95 25.91
CA SER A 170 -20.63 15.07 26.85
C SER A 170 -21.84 14.86 27.77
N LYS A 171 -22.91 14.22 27.26
CA LYS A 171 -24.10 13.88 28.07
C LYS A 171 -23.88 12.71 29.02
N VAL A 172 -23.00 11.77 28.68
CA VAL A 172 -22.67 10.63 29.55
C VAL A 172 -21.78 11.07 30.72
N LEU A 173 -20.86 12.02 30.50
CA LEU A 173 -20.05 12.59 31.59
C LEU A 173 -20.90 13.43 32.56
N ALA A 174 -21.81 14.25 32.06
CA ALA A 174 -22.66 15.12 32.89
C ALA A 174 -23.72 14.37 33.74
N LYS A 175 -23.84 13.05 33.60
CA LYS A 175 -24.77 12.21 34.37
C LYS A 175 -24.07 11.38 35.46
N ARG A 176 -22.75 11.53 35.61
CA ARG A 176 -21.92 10.85 36.62
C ARG A 176 -21.42 11.77 37.74
N GLU A 177 -21.79 13.05 37.71
CA GLU A 177 -21.56 14.03 38.78
C GLU A 177 -22.83 14.30 39.58
#